data_AF-A0AAI9WND0-F1
#
_entry.id   AF-A0AAI9WND0-F1
#
_cell.length_a   1.000
_cell.length_b   1.000
_cell.length_c   1.000
_cell.angle_alpha   90.00
_cell.angle_beta   90.00
_cell.angle_gamma   90.00
#
_symmetry.space_group_name_H-M   'P 1'
#
loop_
_entity.id
_entity.type
_entity.pdbx_description
1 polymer ?
#
loop_
_entity_poly.entity_id
_entity_poly.type
_entity_poly.pdbx_seq_one_letter_code
_entity_poly.pdbx_strand_id
1 'polypeptide(L)'
;MLWSVLQIVPERHFSMTLLDELHLDLIHAADFRIYDTKGVMLPGVPYRIGVPMAAVRAAAARIIRSGRSREFLDEALSPGRVRAHEVLKTTGLVIALDKSFSLSERLRYARQYQPFITNWALCDLFAGSMKCFRAAPEDAFGYIRELIAADDPWRIRTGLVFLLSHCLDEAALPRALELSLDRNVLLHAEDAYYVSMGLAWALSIFYVTDAHLTREAFLEKVSSGDMDPATARRTAQKIRESLRVPRAEAREFKENTDSAIRRSVKR
;
A
#
# COMPACT_ATOMS: atom_id res chain seq x y z
N MET A 1 6.07 46.34 -52.42
CA MET A 1 6.14 46.31 -50.95
C MET A 1 5.02 45.42 -50.45
N LEU A 2 5.36 44.26 -49.88
CA LEU A 2 4.63 43.56 -48.82
C LEU A 2 5.30 42.18 -48.67
N TRP A 3 6.51 42.22 -48.11
CA TRP A 3 7.12 41.05 -47.49
C TRP A 3 6.44 40.82 -46.13
N SER A 4 6.42 39.55 -45.72
CA SER A 4 6.36 39.07 -44.33
C SER A 4 5.10 39.38 -43.52
N VAL A 5 4.32 38.34 -43.16
CA VAL A 5 4.34 37.75 -41.81
C VAL A 5 3.91 36.27 -41.93
N LEU A 6 4.83 35.40 -42.32
CA LEU A 6 4.73 33.99 -41.91
C LEU A 6 5.16 33.98 -40.45
N GLN A 7 4.19 33.94 -39.54
CA GLN A 7 4.48 33.62 -38.15
C GLN A 7 5.08 32.22 -38.14
N ILE A 8 6.38 32.15 -37.86
CA ILE A 8 7.07 30.92 -37.50
C ILE A 8 6.39 30.45 -36.21
N VAL A 9 5.49 29.48 -36.33
CA VAL A 9 5.06 28.66 -35.20
C VAL A 9 6.32 27.95 -34.75
N PRO A 10 6.82 28.16 -33.51
CA PRO A 10 8.00 27.45 -33.07
C PRO A 10 7.69 25.96 -33.13
N GLU A 11 8.49 25.20 -33.88
CA GLU A 11 8.44 23.74 -33.84
C GLU A 11 8.63 23.31 -32.39
N ARG A 12 7.55 22.89 -31.75
CA ARG A 12 7.66 22.16 -30.50
C ARG A 12 8.25 20.80 -30.88
N HIS A 13 9.56 20.66 -30.77
CA HIS A 13 10.17 19.34 -30.71
C HIS A 13 9.54 18.62 -29.52
N PHE A 14 8.60 17.72 -29.83
CA PHE A 14 7.99 16.83 -28.85
C PHE A 14 9.05 15.78 -28.51
N SER A 15 9.97 16.11 -27.59
CA SER A 15 10.84 15.10 -27.01
C SER A 15 9.97 14.19 -26.16
N MET A 16 9.99 12.90 -26.46
CA MET A 16 9.27 11.90 -25.68
C MET A 16 9.86 11.88 -24.26
N THR A 17 9.01 12.01 -23.26
CA THR A 17 9.42 11.95 -21.84
C THR A 17 9.63 10.49 -21.41
N LEU A 18 10.34 10.24 -20.30
CA LEU A 18 10.47 8.88 -19.75
C LEU A 18 9.11 8.29 -19.37
N LEU A 19 8.20 9.14 -18.93
CA LEU A 19 6.82 8.79 -18.65
C LEU A 19 6.06 8.36 -19.92
N ASP A 20 6.26 9.06 -21.05
CA ASP A 20 5.65 8.70 -22.34
C ASP A 20 6.22 7.38 -22.88
N GLU A 21 7.55 7.21 -22.80
CA GLU A 21 8.24 5.95 -23.12
C GLU A 21 7.67 4.79 -22.31
N LEU A 22 7.55 4.95 -20.98
CA LEU A 22 6.97 3.95 -20.10
C LEU A 22 5.51 3.64 -20.48
N HIS A 23 4.72 4.67 -20.79
CA HIS A 23 3.31 4.47 -21.13
C HIS A 23 3.17 3.62 -22.40
N LEU A 24 3.96 3.92 -23.43
CA LEU A 24 4.02 3.13 -24.66
C LEU A 24 4.48 1.70 -24.39
N ASP A 25 5.55 1.51 -23.62
CA ASP A 25 6.04 0.19 -23.22
C ASP A 25 4.94 -0.66 -22.56
N LEU A 26 4.18 -0.05 -21.65
CA LEU A 26 3.10 -0.71 -20.92
C LEU A 26 1.93 -1.06 -21.84
N ILE A 27 1.57 -0.21 -22.81
CA ILE A 27 0.56 -0.52 -23.82
C ILE A 27 0.97 -1.72 -24.66
N HIS A 28 2.23 -1.77 -25.12
CA HIS A 28 2.71 -2.91 -25.92
C HIS A 28 2.75 -4.22 -25.12
N ALA A 29 2.86 -4.14 -23.80
CA ALA A 29 2.81 -5.30 -22.91
C ALA A 29 1.40 -5.63 -22.39
N ALA A 30 0.35 -4.95 -22.87
CA ALA A 30 -1.02 -5.16 -22.41
C ALA A 30 -1.54 -6.55 -22.81
N ASP A 31 -2.32 -7.17 -21.91
CA ASP A 31 -3.02 -8.42 -22.15
C ASP A 31 -4.47 -8.28 -21.69
N PHE A 32 -5.42 -8.45 -22.62
CA PHE A 32 -6.85 -8.27 -22.34
C PHE A 32 -7.34 -9.19 -21.20
N ARG A 33 -6.79 -10.40 -21.07
CA ARG A 33 -7.18 -11.33 -19.99
C ARG A 33 -6.77 -10.79 -18.62
N ILE A 34 -5.64 -10.11 -18.58
CA ILE A 34 -5.15 -9.42 -17.36
C ILE A 34 -6.00 -8.19 -17.09
N TYR A 35 -6.41 -7.44 -18.12
CA TYR A 35 -7.35 -6.33 -17.98
C TYR A 35 -8.65 -6.81 -17.31
N ASP A 36 -9.28 -7.86 -17.83
CA ASP A 36 -10.56 -8.37 -17.33
C ASP A 36 -10.44 -8.92 -15.91
N THR A 37 -9.40 -9.71 -15.64
CA THR A 37 -9.18 -10.30 -14.31
C THR A 37 -8.95 -9.21 -13.26
N LYS A 38 -8.12 -8.21 -13.58
CA LYS A 38 -7.94 -7.03 -12.72
C LYS A 38 -9.22 -6.20 -12.64
N GLY A 39 -9.99 -6.17 -13.73
CA GLY A 39 -11.36 -5.69 -13.86
C GLY A 39 -12.18 -5.98 -12.61
N VAL A 40 -12.32 -7.29 -12.37
CA VAL A 40 -13.08 -7.90 -11.28
C VAL A 40 -12.44 -7.63 -9.91
N MET A 41 -11.10 -7.70 -9.79
CA MET A 41 -10.41 -7.54 -8.50
C MET A 41 -10.30 -6.08 -8.01
N LEU A 42 -10.38 -5.12 -8.93
CA LEU A 42 -10.23 -3.68 -8.67
C LEU A 42 -11.42 -2.93 -9.25
N PRO A 43 -12.66 -3.20 -8.78
CA PRO A 43 -13.85 -2.57 -9.32
C PRO A 43 -13.76 -1.04 -9.18
N GLY A 44 -14.12 -0.31 -10.23
CA GLY A 44 -14.11 1.15 -10.25
C GLY A 44 -12.74 1.82 -10.40
N VAL A 45 -11.62 1.06 -10.45
CA VAL A 45 -10.30 1.66 -10.67
C VAL A 45 -10.15 2.09 -12.14
N PRO A 46 -9.99 3.40 -12.43
CA PRO A 46 -9.91 3.90 -13.80
C PRO A 46 -8.51 3.71 -14.41
N TYR A 47 -8.40 3.97 -15.71
CA TYR A 47 -7.12 4.04 -16.45
C TYR A 47 -6.21 2.81 -16.29
N ARG A 48 -6.80 1.62 -16.16
CA ARG A 48 -6.04 0.36 -16.19
C ARG A 48 -5.66 0.04 -17.64
N ILE A 49 -4.44 -0.46 -17.83
CA ILE A 49 -3.98 -0.94 -19.14
C ILE A 49 -4.14 -2.46 -19.23
N GLY A 50 -4.03 -3.18 -18.10
CA GLY A 50 -4.08 -4.65 -18.10
C GLY A 50 -2.72 -5.29 -18.39
N VAL A 51 -1.65 -4.76 -17.80
CA VAL A 51 -0.28 -5.27 -18.03
C VAL A 51 0.09 -6.35 -17.02
N PRO A 52 0.70 -7.49 -17.42
CA PRO A 52 1.23 -8.47 -16.49
C PRO A 52 2.22 -7.84 -15.50
N MET A 53 2.20 -8.27 -14.23
CA MET A 53 3.12 -7.73 -13.21
C MET A 53 4.60 -7.95 -13.55
N ALA A 54 4.93 -8.99 -14.34
CA ALA A 54 6.29 -9.20 -14.83
C ALA A 54 6.78 -8.02 -15.67
N ALA A 55 5.97 -7.52 -16.61
CA ALA A 55 6.31 -6.38 -17.44
C ALA A 55 6.38 -5.07 -16.64
N VAL A 56 5.47 -4.84 -15.68
CA VAL A 56 5.54 -3.70 -14.75
C VAL A 56 6.86 -3.69 -13.97
N ARG A 57 7.28 -4.85 -13.44
CA ARG A 57 8.56 -4.99 -12.73
C ARG A 57 9.76 -4.80 -13.68
N ALA A 58 9.69 -5.32 -14.90
CA ALA A 58 10.75 -5.13 -15.90
C ALA A 58 10.91 -3.65 -16.29
N ALA A 59 9.80 -2.92 -16.42
CA ALA A 59 9.80 -1.49 -16.70
C ALA A 59 10.45 -0.69 -15.57
N ALA A 60 10.07 -0.95 -14.31
CA ALA A 60 10.71 -0.33 -13.15
C ALA A 60 12.22 -0.61 -13.12
N ALA A 61 12.64 -1.86 -13.37
CA ALA A 61 14.05 -2.23 -13.42
C ALA A 61 14.80 -1.56 -14.57
N ARG A 62 14.14 -1.29 -15.71
CA ARG A 62 14.73 -0.56 -16.84
C ARG A 62 15.00 0.91 -16.48
N ILE A 63 14.03 1.58 -15.85
CA ILE A 63 14.19 2.97 -15.37
C ILE A 63 15.33 3.05 -14.35
N ILE A 64 15.40 2.11 -13.40
CA ILE A 64 16.48 2.08 -12.40
C ILE A 64 17.85 1.88 -13.08
N ARG A 65 17.94 0.94 -14.03
CA ARG A 65 19.20 0.66 -14.74
C ARG A 65 19.65 1.79 -15.66
N SER A 66 18.75 2.64 -16.14
CA SER A 66 19.13 3.81 -16.95
C SER A 66 19.76 4.92 -16.13
N GLY A 67 19.66 4.87 -14.79
CA GLY A 67 20.14 5.94 -13.90
C GLY A 67 19.26 7.19 -13.89
N ARG A 68 18.12 7.17 -14.59
CA ARG A 68 17.22 8.33 -14.77
C ARG A 68 16.00 8.31 -13.84
N SER A 69 16.07 7.60 -12.72
CA SER A 69 14.94 7.47 -11.79
C SER A 69 14.43 8.81 -11.25
N ARG A 70 15.31 9.78 -10.96
CA ARG A 70 14.90 11.11 -10.45
C ARG A 70 14.07 11.86 -11.47
N GLU A 71 14.56 11.94 -12.71
CA GLU A 71 13.85 12.54 -13.84
C GLU A 71 12.49 11.85 -14.08
N PHE A 72 12.46 10.52 -14.10
CA PHE A 72 11.21 9.78 -14.23
C PHE A 72 10.23 10.09 -13.08
N LEU A 73 10.69 10.15 -11.83
CA LEU A 73 9.82 10.44 -10.69
C LEU A 73 9.29 11.89 -10.73
N ASP A 74 10.11 12.85 -11.13
CA ASP A 74 9.69 14.25 -11.30
C ASP A 74 8.57 14.37 -12.35
N GLU A 75 8.68 13.62 -13.46
CA GLU A 75 7.62 13.53 -14.47
C GLU A 75 6.38 12.78 -13.96
N ALA A 76 6.58 11.60 -13.37
CA ALA A 76 5.51 10.70 -12.96
C ALA A 76 4.64 11.29 -11.84
N LEU A 77 5.25 12.02 -10.91
CA LEU A 77 4.61 12.65 -9.75
C LEU A 77 4.18 14.10 -10.00
N SER A 78 4.44 14.64 -11.20
CA SER A 78 3.99 15.97 -11.60
C SER A 78 2.45 16.09 -11.52
N PRO A 79 1.90 17.09 -10.80
CA PRO A 79 0.45 17.28 -10.66
C PRO A 79 -0.29 17.53 -11.99
N GLY A 80 -1.61 17.35 -11.98
CA GLY A 80 -2.50 17.75 -13.09
C GLY A 80 -2.47 16.83 -14.31
N ARG A 81 -1.91 15.63 -14.16
CA ARG A 81 -1.53 14.78 -15.28
C ARG A 81 -2.03 13.37 -14.96
N VAL A 82 -3.00 12.87 -15.73
CA VAL A 82 -3.61 11.55 -15.51
C VAL A 82 -2.57 10.45 -15.73
N ARG A 83 -2.61 9.39 -14.91
CA ARG A 83 -1.68 8.27 -14.97
C ARG A 83 -2.45 6.97 -15.07
N ALA A 84 -1.96 6.06 -15.91
CA ALA A 84 -2.46 4.71 -15.91
C ALA A 84 -2.11 3.99 -14.59
N HIS A 85 -2.93 3.03 -14.18
CA HIS A 85 -2.72 2.26 -12.94
C HIS A 85 -1.35 1.58 -12.92
N GLU A 86 -0.93 1.01 -14.04
CA GLU A 86 0.37 0.35 -14.16
C GLU A 86 1.56 1.32 -14.19
N VAL A 87 1.36 2.57 -14.61
CA VAL A 87 2.39 3.61 -14.44
C VAL A 87 2.60 3.90 -12.96
N LEU A 88 1.51 4.07 -12.18
CA LEU A 88 1.61 4.30 -10.73
C LEU A 88 2.28 3.13 -10.01
N LYS A 89 1.99 1.89 -10.41
CA LYS A 89 2.70 0.71 -9.92
C LYS A 89 4.20 0.77 -10.20
N THR A 90 4.59 1.12 -11.42
CA THR A 90 6.00 1.30 -11.79
C THR A 90 6.65 2.41 -10.96
N THR A 91 5.98 3.55 -10.78
CA THR A 91 6.44 4.66 -9.93
C THR A 91 6.71 4.20 -8.49
N GLY A 92 5.77 3.52 -7.85
CA GLY A 92 5.97 2.95 -6.50
C GLY A 92 7.15 1.97 -6.44
N LEU A 93 7.34 1.14 -7.46
CA LEU A 93 8.48 0.21 -7.53
C LEU A 93 9.82 0.94 -7.69
N VAL A 94 9.90 1.99 -8.51
CA VAL A 94 11.12 2.79 -8.66
C VAL A 94 11.50 3.43 -7.32
N ILE A 95 10.52 4.03 -6.63
CA ILE A 95 10.74 4.60 -5.28
C ILE A 95 11.22 3.52 -4.30
N ALA A 96 10.64 2.33 -4.33
CA ALA A 96 10.94 1.29 -3.35
C ALA A 96 12.26 0.54 -3.63
N LEU A 97 12.66 0.39 -4.89
CA LEU A 97 13.72 -0.53 -5.31
C LEU A 97 15.02 0.15 -5.76
N ASP A 98 15.00 1.41 -6.17
CA ASP A 98 16.21 2.09 -6.61
C ASP A 98 17.17 2.28 -5.43
N LYS A 99 18.33 1.62 -5.45
CA LYS A 99 19.32 1.68 -4.36
C LYS A 99 20.15 2.97 -4.36
N SER A 100 20.07 3.79 -5.40
CA SER A 100 20.78 5.07 -5.50
C SER A 100 20.18 6.19 -4.65
N PHE A 101 18.97 6.00 -4.12
CA PHE A 101 18.35 6.94 -3.19
C PHE A 101 18.83 6.73 -1.76
N SER A 102 19.21 7.85 -1.11
CA SER A 102 19.28 7.89 0.35
C SER A 102 17.90 7.63 0.95
N LEU A 103 17.85 7.23 2.23
CA LEU A 103 16.57 7.00 2.89
C LEU A 103 15.71 8.28 2.93
N SER A 104 16.30 9.42 3.25
CA SER A 104 15.61 10.72 3.28
C SER A 104 15.04 11.11 1.93
N GLU A 105 15.81 10.90 0.84
CA GLU A 105 15.33 11.16 -0.51
C GLU A 105 14.18 10.22 -0.89
N ARG A 106 14.30 8.94 -0.54
CA ARG A 106 13.25 7.95 -0.78
C ARG A 106 11.95 8.31 -0.07
N LEU A 107 12.03 8.73 1.19
CA LEU A 107 10.87 9.18 1.98
C LEU A 107 10.26 10.46 1.40
N ARG A 108 11.06 11.37 0.83
CA ARG A 108 10.52 12.54 0.10
C ARG A 108 9.66 12.11 -1.09
N TYR A 109 10.16 11.22 -1.95
CA TYR A 109 9.37 10.70 -3.07
C TYR A 109 8.17 9.87 -2.61
N ALA A 110 8.32 9.09 -1.53
CA ALA A 110 7.21 8.33 -0.94
C ALA A 110 6.06 9.26 -0.53
N ARG A 111 6.35 10.38 0.15
CA ARG A 111 5.35 11.39 0.51
C ARG A 111 4.69 12.03 -0.72
N GLN A 112 5.46 12.33 -1.76
CA GLN A 112 4.93 12.84 -3.03
C GLN A 112 4.07 11.82 -3.78
N TYR A 113 4.33 10.53 -3.60
CA TYR A 113 3.58 9.43 -4.22
C TYR A 113 2.26 9.12 -3.50
N GLN A 114 2.16 9.37 -2.20
CA GLN A 114 0.96 9.02 -1.42
C GLN A 114 -0.37 9.53 -2.01
N PRO A 115 -0.50 10.79 -2.48
CA PRO A 115 -1.74 11.27 -3.10
C PRO A 115 -2.22 10.48 -4.32
N PHE A 116 -1.34 9.68 -4.95
CA PHE A 116 -1.68 8.86 -6.11
C PHE A 116 -2.15 7.44 -5.72
N ILE A 117 -2.00 7.04 -4.45
CA ILE A 117 -2.44 5.73 -3.96
C ILE A 117 -3.93 5.78 -3.67
N THR A 118 -4.72 5.10 -4.52
CA THR A 118 -6.20 5.16 -4.48
C THR A 118 -6.86 3.78 -4.42
N ASN A 119 -6.07 2.72 -4.24
CA ASN A 119 -6.56 1.36 -4.18
C ASN A 119 -5.56 0.43 -3.49
N TRP A 120 -6.07 -0.68 -2.97
CA TRP A 120 -5.28 -1.66 -2.20
C TRP A 120 -4.06 -2.19 -2.97
N ALA A 121 -4.15 -2.37 -4.30
CA ALA A 121 -3.04 -2.92 -5.06
C ALA A 121 -1.83 -1.98 -5.13
N LEU A 122 -2.05 -0.66 -5.08
CA LEU A 122 -0.97 0.33 -5.00
C LEU A 122 -0.35 0.36 -3.59
N CYS A 123 -1.18 0.33 -2.54
CA CYS A 123 -0.72 0.22 -1.15
C CYS A 123 0.22 -0.99 -0.98
N ASP A 124 -0.28 -2.16 -1.37
CA ASP A 124 0.34 -3.44 -1.06
C ASP A 124 1.64 -3.63 -1.87
N LEU A 125 1.63 -3.26 -3.15
CA LEU A 125 2.82 -3.33 -3.99
C LEU A 125 3.93 -2.40 -3.49
N PHE A 126 3.58 -1.15 -3.17
CA PHE A 126 4.53 -0.14 -2.74
C PHE A 126 5.14 -0.52 -1.39
N ALA A 127 4.30 -0.72 -0.37
CA ALA A 127 4.75 -1.04 0.98
C ALA A 127 5.54 -2.35 1.01
N GLY A 128 5.05 -3.42 0.37
CA GLY A 128 5.74 -4.71 0.34
C GLY A 128 7.09 -4.69 -0.38
N SER A 129 7.32 -3.72 -1.30
CA SER A 129 8.58 -3.61 -2.04
C SER A 129 9.67 -2.82 -1.31
N MET A 130 9.31 -2.00 -0.33
CA MET A 130 10.21 -1.05 0.37
C MET A 130 11.08 -1.72 1.45
N LYS A 131 11.93 -2.68 1.04
CA LYS A 131 12.70 -3.52 1.97
C LYS A 131 13.71 -2.76 2.84
N CYS A 132 14.09 -1.53 2.48
CA CYS A 132 15.03 -0.73 3.25
C CYS A 132 14.53 -0.39 4.66
N PHE A 133 13.22 -0.44 4.92
CA PHE A 133 12.64 -0.17 6.25
C PHE A 133 13.11 -1.17 7.31
N ARG A 134 13.44 -2.41 6.92
CA ARG A 134 13.99 -3.41 7.85
C ARG A 134 15.36 -3.04 8.42
N ALA A 135 16.11 -2.18 7.72
CA ALA A 135 17.42 -1.70 8.16
C ALA A 135 17.36 -0.31 8.84
N ALA A 136 16.19 0.33 8.87
CA ALA A 136 15.98 1.66 9.43
C ALA A 136 14.62 1.73 10.15
N PRO A 137 14.46 0.99 11.26
CA PRO A 137 13.17 0.83 11.93
C PRO A 137 12.62 2.16 12.47
N GLU A 138 13.46 3.06 12.99
CA GLU A 138 12.98 4.34 13.52
C GLU A 138 12.40 5.26 12.45
N ASP A 139 13.08 5.41 11.31
CA ASP A 139 12.55 6.15 10.16
C ASP A 139 11.29 5.48 9.59
N ALA A 140 11.27 4.15 9.55
CA ALA A 140 10.11 3.39 9.11
C ALA A 140 8.89 3.69 10.01
N PHE A 141 9.05 3.57 11.33
CA PHE A 141 7.98 3.87 12.27
C PHE A 141 7.57 5.34 12.27
N GLY A 142 8.52 6.27 12.08
CA GLY A 142 8.21 7.69 11.90
C GLY A 142 7.29 7.92 10.70
N TYR A 143 7.65 7.39 9.54
CA TYR A 143 6.83 7.50 8.34
C TYR A 143 5.49 6.77 8.45
N ILE A 144 5.46 5.57 9.03
CA ILE A 144 4.22 4.81 9.25
C ILE A 144 3.27 5.58 10.16
N ARG A 145 3.77 6.23 11.20
CA ARG A 145 2.98 7.09 12.08
C ARG A 145 2.36 8.27 11.32
N GLU A 146 3.12 8.91 10.42
CA GLU A 146 2.58 9.96 9.53
C GLU A 146 1.41 9.45 8.69
N LEU A 147 1.50 8.20 8.19
CA LEU A 147 0.44 7.58 7.38
C LEU A 147 -0.81 7.22 8.19
N ILE A 148 -0.63 6.70 9.40
CA ILE A 148 -1.72 6.28 10.29
C ILE A 148 -2.46 7.49 10.86
N ALA A 149 -1.77 8.59 11.12
CA ALA A 149 -2.38 9.82 11.62
C ALA A 149 -3.18 10.59 10.54
N ALA A 150 -3.10 10.19 9.27
CA ALA A 150 -3.82 10.86 8.19
C ALA A 150 -5.30 10.45 8.16
N ASP A 151 -6.16 11.41 7.83
CA ASP A 151 -7.59 11.19 7.52
C ASP A 151 -7.75 10.71 6.06
N ASP A 152 -7.13 9.57 5.73
CA ASP A 152 -7.17 8.97 4.41
C ASP A 152 -7.05 7.43 4.52
N PRO A 153 -8.09 6.67 4.12
CA PRO A 153 -8.09 5.21 4.25
C PRO A 153 -6.96 4.54 3.47
N TRP A 154 -6.47 5.14 2.37
CA TRP A 154 -5.39 4.58 1.58
C TRP A 154 -4.02 4.79 2.23
N ARG A 155 -3.82 5.92 2.93
CA ARG A 155 -2.61 6.12 3.74
C ARG A 155 -2.59 5.18 4.93
N ILE A 156 -3.70 5.08 5.67
CA ILE A 156 -3.83 4.16 6.80
C ILE A 156 -3.56 2.73 6.35
N ARG A 157 -4.21 2.27 5.27
CA ARG A 157 -3.93 0.94 4.71
C ARG A 157 -2.46 0.76 4.35
N THR A 158 -1.85 1.76 3.70
CA THR A 158 -0.43 1.69 3.34
C THR A 158 0.45 1.55 4.59
N GLY A 159 0.16 2.28 5.66
CA GLY A 159 0.82 2.15 6.96
C GLY A 159 0.69 0.74 7.56
N LEU A 160 -0.51 0.18 7.57
CA LEU A 160 -0.77 -1.20 8.03
C LEU A 160 0.02 -2.23 7.21
N VAL A 161 0.12 -2.04 5.89
CA VAL A 161 0.88 -2.95 5.04
C VAL A 161 2.39 -2.81 5.25
N PHE A 162 2.89 -1.60 5.56
CA PHE A 162 4.29 -1.44 5.96
C PHE A 162 4.59 -2.22 7.24
N LEU A 163 3.73 -2.11 8.26
CA LEU A 163 3.89 -2.82 9.53
C LEU A 163 3.92 -4.33 9.32
N LEU A 164 2.92 -4.90 8.63
CA LEU A 164 2.86 -6.34 8.39
C LEU A 164 3.96 -6.85 7.44
N SER A 165 4.60 -5.97 6.66
CA SER A 165 5.65 -6.35 5.71
C SER A 165 7.04 -6.28 6.31
N HIS A 166 7.30 -5.40 7.29
CA HIS A 166 8.66 -5.08 7.72
C HIS A 166 8.87 -5.03 9.24
N CYS A 167 7.82 -5.00 10.06
CA CYS A 167 7.89 -4.87 11.52
C CYS A 167 7.42 -6.16 12.20
N LEU A 168 8.14 -7.26 11.97
CA LEU A 168 7.70 -8.62 12.34
C LEU A 168 8.60 -9.34 13.36
N ASP A 169 9.64 -8.69 13.86
CA ASP A 169 10.46 -9.22 14.95
C ASP A 169 9.87 -8.87 16.32
N GLU A 170 10.29 -9.61 17.35
CA GLU A 170 9.80 -9.45 18.73
C GLU A 170 10.01 -8.03 19.29
N ALA A 171 11.07 -7.34 18.86
CA ALA A 171 11.36 -5.99 19.33
C ALA A 171 10.45 -4.93 18.67
N ALA A 172 10.10 -5.12 17.39
CA ALA A 172 9.25 -4.22 16.63
C ALA A 172 7.75 -4.45 16.89
N LEU A 173 7.36 -5.67 17.25
CA LEU A 173 5.96 -6.08 17.32
C LEU A 173 5.11 -5.24 18.30
N PRO A 174 5.55 -4.90 19.53
CA PRO A 174 4.75 -4.06 20.43
C PRO A 174 4.37 -2.72 19.81
N ARG A 175 5.32 -2.05 19.14
CA ARG A 175 5.09 -0.77 18.46
C ARG A 175 4.23 -0.93 17.20
N ALA A 176 4.34 -2.07 16.51
CA ALA A 176 3.47 -2.39 15.39
C ALA A 176 2.01 -2.62 15.81
N LEU A 177 1.79 -3.30 16.94
CA LEU A 177 0.47 -3.47 17.54
C LEU A 177 -0.11 -2.14 18.01
N GLU A 178 0.68 -1.32 18.73
CA GLU A 178 0.28 0.02 19.17
C GLU A 178 -0.24 0.86 18.00
N LEU A 179 0.53 0.94 16.91
CA LEU A 179 0.14 1.71 15.73
C LEU A 179 -1.03 1.09 14.98
N SER A 180 -1.12 -0.23 14.87
CA SER A 180 -2.23 -0.90 14.17
C SER A 180 -3.55 -0.81 14.93
N LEU A 181 -3.50 -0.73 16.25
CA LEU A 181 -4.66 -0.58 17.14
C LEU A 181 -4.87 0.87 17.58
N ASP A 182 -4.23 1.83 16.91
CA ASP A 182 -4.46 3.26 17.11
C ASP A 182 -5.92 3.61 16.86
N ARG A 183 -6.44 4.57 17.62
CA ARG A 183 -7.85 4.97 17.56
C ARG A 183 -8.27 5.38 16.15
N ASN A 184 -7.41 6.06 15.40
CA ASN A 184 -7.72 6.47 14.03
C ASN A 184 -7.89 5.26 13.11
N VAL A 185 -7.02 4.25 13.25
CA VAL A 185 -7.15 3.01 12.48
C VAL A 185 -8.48 2.32 12.78
N LEU A 186 -8.84 2.20 14.06
CA LEU A 186 -10.06 1.53 14.49
C LEU A 186 -11.31 2.24 13.96
N LEU A 187 -11.36 3.57 14.04
CA LEU A 187 -12.46 4.38 13.48
C LEU A 187 -12.60 4.19 11.97
N HIS A 188 -11.50 4.30 11.22
CA HIS A 188 -11.57 4.08 9.77
C HIS A 188 -11.85 2.63 9.39
N ALA A 189 -11.48 1.65 10.22
CA ALA A 189 -11.79 0.25 9.97
C ALA A 189 -13.29 -0.04 10.02
N GLU A 190 -14.07 0.70 10.81
CA GLU A 190 -15.52 0.54 10.91
C GLU A 190 -16.22 0.87 9.58
N ASP A 191 -15.83 1.98 8.94
CA ASP A 191 -16.50 2.48 7.73
C ASP A 191 -15.77 2.16 6.42
N ALA A 192 -14.45 1.95 6.45
CA ALA A 192 -13.65 1.68 5.26
C ALA A 192 -13.21 0.22 5.19
N TYR A 193 -13.91 -0.56 4.35
CA TYR A 193 -13.65 -1.99 4.11
C TYR A 193 -12.16 -2.32 3.90
N TYR A 194 -11.44 -1.52 3.12
CA TYR A 194 -10.02 -1.77 2.81
C TYR A 194 -9.08 -1.48 3.98
N VAL A 195 -9.48 -0.62 4.93
CA VAL A 195 -8.77 -0.43 6.21
C VAL A 195 -9.04 -1.63 7.12
N SER A 196 -10.31 -2.04 7.30
CA SER A 196 -10.70 -3.25 8.03
C SER A 196 -9.93 -4.49 7.54
N MET A 197 -9.85 -4.68 6.22
CA MET A 197 -9.07 -5.76 5.60
C MET A 197 -7.57 -5.64 5.83
N GLY A 198 -7.02 -4.42 5.79
CA GLY A 198 -5.61 -4.18 6.08
C GLY A 198 -5.27 -4.52 7.53
N LEU A 199 -6.11 -4.09 8.47
CA LEU A 199 -5.94 -4.33 9.90
C LEU A 199 -6.06 -5.81 10.23
N ALA A 200 -7.12 -6.48 9.76
CA ALA A 200 -7.32 -7.91 9.95
C ALA A 200 -6.16 -8.74 9.39
N TRP A 201 -5.60 -8.33 8.23
CA TRP A 201 -4.43 -8.98 7.67
C TRP A 201 -3.19 -8.75 8.55
N ALA A 202 -2.91 -7.50 8.95
CA ALA A 202 -1.77 -7.18 9.82
C ALA A 202 -1.81 -7.97 11.13
N LEU A 203 -2.94 -7.96 11.84
CA LEU A 203 -3.14 -8.72 13.08
C LEU A 203 -2.96 -10.23 12.86
N SER A 204 -3.38 -10.78 11.72
CA SER A 204 -3.14 -12.19 11.42
C SER A 204 -1.66 -12.54 11.21
N ILE A 205 -0.85 -11.57 10.78
CA ILE A 205 0.60 -11.73 10.63
C ILE A 205 1.26 -11.63 11.99
N PHE A 206 0.89 -10.62 12.78
CA PHE A 206 1.39 -10.42 14.15
C PHE A 206 1.09 -11.60 15.05
N TYR A 207 -0.09 -12.20 14.91
CA TYR A 207 -0.47 -13.40 15.65
C TYR A 207 0.47 -14.58 15.36
N VAL A 208 0.98 -14.70 14.13
CA VAL A 208 1.97 -15.73 13.79
C VAL A 208 3.34 -15.43 14.40
N THR A 209 3.69 -14.14 14.59
CA THR A 209 4.91 -13.72 15.27
C THR A 209 4.81 -13.96 16.78
N ASP A 210 3.76 -13.46 17.43
CA ASP A 210 3.49 -13.67 18.86
C ASP A 210 1.97 -13.75 19.08
N ALA A 211 1.49 -14.96 19.29
CA ALA A 211 0.07 -15.24 19.50
C ALA A 211 -0.44 -14.70 20.84
N HIS A 212 0.40 -14.69 21.89
CA HIS A 212 -0.02 -14.24 23.22
C HIS A 212 -0.24 -12.73 23.22
N LEU A 213 0.81 -11.97 22.85
CA LEU A 213 0.78 -10.52 22.84
C LEU A 213 -0.31 -9.99 21.89
N THR A 214 -0.40 -10.56 20.69
CA THR A 214 -1.41 -10.14 19.71
C THR A 214 -2.83 -10.43 20.20
N ARG A 215 -3.07 -11.60 20.81
CA ARG A 215 -4.39 -11.97 21.33
C ARG A 215 -4.82 -11.04 22.47
N GLU A 216 -3.93 -10.76 23.40
CA GLU A 216 -4.21 -9.88 24.54
C GLU A 216 -4.62 -8.48 24.08
N ALA A 217 -3.78 -7.82 23.28
CA ALA A 217 -4.05 -6.47 22.76
C ALA A 217 -5.31 -6.42 21.89
N PHE A 218 -5.55 -7.45 21.06
CA PHE A 218 -6.75 -7.55 20.23
C PHE A 218 -8.02 -7.69 21.09
N LEU A 219 -8.05 -8.62 22.03
CA LEU A 219 -9.24 -8.89 22.84
C LEU A 219 -9.58 -7.73 23.77
N GLU A 220 -8.59 -6.96 24.21
CA GLU A 220 -8.79 -5.70 24.93
C GLU A 220 -9.64 -4.74 24.10
N LYS A 221 -9.23 -4.45 22.85
CA LYS A 221 -9.95 -3.53 21.94
C LYS A 221 -11.35 -4.02 21.56
N VAL A 222 -11.53 -5.33 21.41
CA VAL A 222 -12.86 -5.89 21.14
C VAL A 222 -13.75 -5.82 22.37
N SER A 223 -13.21 -6.05 23.57
CA SER A 223 -13.99 -6.05 24.83
C SER A 223 -14.33 -4.64 25.31
N SER A 224 -13.49 -3.64 25.01
CA SER A 224 -13.77 -2.22 25.28
C SER A 224 -14.82 -1.64 24.33
N GLY A 225 -15.05 -2.28 23.19
CA GLY A 225 -15.92 -1.75 22.13
C GLY A 225 -15.21 -0.80 21.17
N ASP A 226 -13.89 -0.62 21.28
CA ASP A 226 -13.12 0.25 20.36
C ASP A 226 -13.01 -0.35 18.95
N MET A 227 -13.01 -1.68 18.84
CA MET A 227 -12.99 -2.38 17.55
C MET A 227 -14.38 -2.90 17.19
N ASP A 228 -14.84 -2.55 15.98
CA ASP A 228 -16.14 -2.98 15.49
C ASP A 228 -16.24 -4.52 15.31
N PRO A 229 -17.43 -5.12 15.51
CA PRO A 229 -17.61 -6.57 15.38
C PRO A 229 -17.31 -7.15 14.00
N ALA A 230 -17.42 -6.38 12.91
CA ALA A 230 -17.14 -6.87 11.57
C ALA A 230 -15.63 -7.02 11.35
N THR A 231 -14.83 -6.02 11.75
CA THR A 231 -13.36 -6.10 11.73
C THR A 231 -12.84 -7.19 12.68
N ALA A 232 -13.39 -7.30 13.89
CA ALA A 232 -13.01 -8.36 14.83
C ALA A 232 -13.21 -9.77 14.24
N ARG A 233 -14.39 -10.03 13.65
CA ARG A 233 -14.67 -11.32 12.98
C ARG A 233 -13.78 -11.55 11.75
N ARG A 234 -13.48 -10.49 11.00
CA ARG A 234 -12.57 -10.54 9.85
C ARG A 234 -11.15 -10.93 10.26
N THR A 235 -10.66 -10.43 11.39
CA THR A 235 -9.36 -10.82 11.97
C THR A 235 -9.35 -12.31 12.32
N ALA A 236 -10.35 -12.79 13.06
CA ALA A 236 -10.48 -14.21 13.40
C ALA A 236 -10.58 -15.10 12.14
N GLN A 237 -11.30 -14.64 11.11
CA GLN A 237 -11.36 -15.32 9.82
C GLN A 237 -9.98 -15.38 9.16
N LYS A 238 -9.23 -14.27 9.11
CA LYS A 238 -7.91 -14.23 8.47
C LYS A 238 -6.87 -15.11 9.15
N ILE A 239 -6.87 -15.15 10.49
CA ILE A 239 -6.00 -16.07 11.26
C ILE A 239 -6.29 -17.52 10.85
N ARG A 240 -7.56 -17.91 10.81
CA ARG A 240 -7.98 -19.27 10.45
C ARG A 240 -7.67 -19.63 8.99
N GLU A 241 -7.91 -18.71 8.05
CA GLU A 241 -7.66 -18.93 6.61
C GLU A 241 -6.18 -18.96 6.26
N SER A 242 -5.31 -18.37 7.08
CA SER A 242 -3.88 -18.34 6.79
C SER A 242 -3.20 -19.71 6.88
N LEU A 243 -3.81 -20.68 7.58
CA LEU A 243 -3.26 -22.03 7.85
C LEU A 243 -1.87 -22.06 8.51
N ARG A 244 -1.38 -20.91 8.99
CA ARG A 244 -0.10 -20.77 9.69
C ARG A 244 -0.20 -20.97 11.20
N VAL A 245 -1.42 -21.14 11.71
CA VAL A 245 -1.74 -21.35 13.13
C VAL A 245 -2.43 -22.71 13.26
N PRO A 246 -2.13 -23.51 14.30
CA PRO A 246 -2.83 -24.76 14.57
C PRO A 246 -4.36 -24.58 14.58
N ARG A 247 -5.09 -25.54 13.99
CA ARG A 247 -6.57 -25.43 13.84
C ARG A 247 -7.30 -25.28 15.18
N ALA A 248 -6.84 -25.97 16.22
CA ALA A 248 -7.43 -25.89 17.55
C ALA A 248 -7.29 -24.47 18.13
N GLU A 249 -6.09 -23.88 18.02
CA GLU A 249 -5.81 -22.54 18.49
C GLU A 249 -6.57 -21.47 17.70
N ALA A 250 -6.64 -21.60 16.36
CA ALA A 250 -7.43 -20.68 15.54
C ALA A 250 -8.94 -20.76 15.84
N ARG A 251 -9.44 -21.94 16.22
CA ARG A 251 -10.83 -22.14 16.66
C ARG A 251 -11.08 -21.47 18.01
N GLU A 252 -10.19 -21.68 18.97
CA GLU A 252 -10.24 -21.03 20.27
C GLU A 252 -10.20 -19.49 20.13
N PHE A 253 -9.30 -18.96 19.30
CA PHE A 253 -9.22 -17.53 19.02
C PHE A 253 -10.57 -16.96 18.53
N LYS A 254 -11.24 -17.67 17.61
CA LYS A 254 -12.57 -17.29 17.13
C LYS A 254 -13.61 -17.30 18.25
N GLU A 255 -13.63 -18.34 19.08
CA GLU A 255 -14.58 -18.46 20.20
C GLU A 255 -14.37 -17.34 21.24
N ASN A 256 -13.11 -16.99 21.53
CA ASN A 256 -12.73 -15.86 22.38
C ASN A 256 -13.19 -14.53 21.76
N THR A 257 -13.01 -14.35 20.45
CA THR A 257 -13.48 -13.17 19.72
C THR A 257 -15.00 -13.01 19.81
N ASP A 258 -15.76 -14.07 19.53
CA ASP A 258 -17.24 -14.05 19.60
C ASP A 258 -17.74 -13.81 21.03
N SER A 259 -16.98 -14.23 22.04
CA SER A 259 -17.28 -13.99 23.45
C SER A 259 -16.99 -12.54 23.86
N ALA A 260 -15.87 -11.97 23.38
CA ALA A 260 -15.52 -10.57 23.61
C ALA A 260 -16.55 -9.61 22.97
N ILE A 261 -16.96 -9.87 21.72
CA ILE A 261 -18.02 -9.10 21.04
C ILE A 261 -19.33 -9.13 21.85
N ARG A 262 -19.69 -10.27 22.43
CA ARG A 262 -20.91 -10.37 23.27
C ARG A 262 -20.81 -9.60 24.59
N ARG A 263 -19.60 -9.36 25.09
CA ARG A 263 -19.37 -8.58 26.33
C ARG A 263 -19.39 -7.08 26.06
N SER A 264 -18.85 -6.63 24.93
CA SER A 264 -18.84 -5.19 24.60
C SER A 264 -20.25 -4.63 24.38
N VAL A 265 -21.14 -5.40 23.75
CA VAL A 265 -22.55 -4.99 23.51
C VAL A 265 -23.40 -4.90 24.80
N LYS A 266 -22.95 -5.50 25.91
CA LYS A 266 -23.66 -5.49 27.20
C LYS A 266 -23.29 -4.30 28.10
N ARG A 267 -22.30 -3.50 27.70
CA ARG A 267 -21.88 -2.28 28.41
C ARG A 267 -22.50 -1.06 27.76
#